data_AF-X0VHH0-F1
#
_entry.id   AF-X0VHH0-F1
#
_cell.length_a   1.000
_cell.length_b   1.000
_cell.length_c   1.000
_cell.angle_alpha   90.00
_cell.angle_beta   90.00
_cell.angle_gamma   90.00
#
_symmetry.space_group_name_H-M   'P 1'
#
loop_
_entity.id
_entity.type
_entity.pdbx_description
1 polymer ?
#
loop_
_entity_poly.entity_id
_entity_poly.type
_entity_poly.pdbx_seq_one_letter_code
_entity_poly.pdbx_strand_id
1 'polypeptide(L)'
;QGIYTPDSNSAVPDGSGDREVTFQLINGIALKGGYAGFGEPDPNARGINLYETVLSGDLEGDDISDFGNYGENSYHVITSSDANADTVFDGFTITAGNANASTPQNRSGGGMFNFIDSDPTVSNCTFRNNTGIYGGAGMFNDDYSDPTVSNCTFSNNSQVNYGGGIWNGLYSSPLIIGSTFIGNSVVSHGGGMFNHRYSEAKVMDCIFSDNSGTWGGGGGMCNWDYSMPTVANCTFSGNTAIQRGGGMYNLDYS
;
A
#
# COMPACT_ATOMS: atom_id res chain seq x y z
N GLN A 1 8.86 3.51 18.42
CA GLN A 1 9.85 3.78 17.36
C GLN A 1 10.70 2.55 17.14
N GLY A 2 11.26 2.39 15.94
CA GLY A 2 12.13 1.27 15.59
C GLY A 2 11.70 0.59 14.29
N ILE A 3 12.50 -0.39 13.87
CA ILE A 3 12.23 -1.23 12.69
C ILE A 3 11.86 -2.62 13.20
N TYR A 4 10.77 -3.17 12.65
CA TYR A 4 10.23 -4.47 13.01
C TYR A 4 9.98 -5.28 11.73
N THR A 5 10.48 -6.51 11.68
CA THR A 5 10.19 -7.46 10.60
C THR A 5 9.10 -8.44 11.03
N PRO A 6 8.26 -8.95 10.12
CA PRO A 6 7.18 -9.87 10.48
C PRO A 6 7.64 -11.17 11.14
N ASP A 7 8.82 -11.65 10.80
CA ASP A 7 9.34 -12.97 11.16
C ASP A 7 10.21 -12.97 12.43
N SER A 8 10.51 -11.79 12.97
CA SER A 8 11.31 -11.64 14.19
C SER A 8 10.43 -11.66 15.44
N ASN A 9 10.94 -12.28 16.50
CA ASN A 9 10.33 -12.26 17.83
C ASN A 9 11.38 -12.50 18.92
N SER A 10 10.97 -12.50 20.19
CA SER A 10 11.91 -12.68 21.31
C SER A 10 12.67 -14.01 21.32
N ALA A 11 12.13 -15.05 20.67
CA ALA A 11 12.80 -16.35 20.53
C ALA A 11 13.66 -16.45 19.27
N VAL A 12 13.33 -15.66 18.23
CA VAL A 12 14.04 -15.60 16.95
C VAL A 12 14.28 -14.12 16.59
N PRO A 13 15.24 -13.45 17.25
CA PRO A 13 15.41 -12.01 17.11
C PRO A 13 15.89 -11.58 15.72
N ASP A 14 16.61 -12.46 15.03
CA ASP A 14 17.14 -12.22 13.68
C ASP A 14 16.16 -12.65 12.56
N GLY A 15 14.94 -13.06 12.91
CA GLY A 15 13.96 -13.57 11.95
C GLY A 15 14.18 -15.04 11.55
N SER A 16 13.15 -15.64 10.95
CA SER A 16 13.20 -17.00 10.41
C SER A 16 13.58 -17.04 8.93
N GLY A 17 13.55 -15.90 8.23
CA GLY A 17 13.64 -15.80 6.77
C GLY A 17 12.37 -16.28 6.05
N ASP A 18 11.26 -16.47 6.77
CA ASP A 18 10.01 -16.93 6.19
C ASP A 18 9.23 -15.77 5.58
N ARG A 19 9.23 -15.71 4.24
CA ARG A 19 8.58 -14.68 3.44
C ARG A 19 7.05 -14.68 3.54
N GLU A 20 6.44 -15.75 4.06
CA GLU A 20 4.98 -15.83 4.25
C GLU A 20 4.51 -15.19 5.57
N VAL A 21 5.43 -14.91 6.49
CA VAL A 21 5.09 -14.26 7.75
C VAL A 21 4.81 -12.78 7.51
N THR A 22 3.78 -12.27 8.20
CA THR A 22 3.23 -10.94 8.00
C THR A 22 2.66 -10.40 9.32
N PHE A 23 2.55 -9.07 9.44
CA PHE A 23 1.78 -8.47 10.53
C PHE A 23 0.29 -8.55 10.18
N GLN A 24 -0.39 -9.60 10.61
CA GLN A 24 -1.82 -9.76 10.40
C GLN A 24 -2.61 -8.77 11.27
N LEU A 25 -3.48 -7.96 10.64
CA LEU A 25 -4.46 -7.15 11.36
C LEU A 25 -5.52 -8.05 11.99
N ILE A 26 -5.83 -7.78 13.25
CA ILE A 26 -6.84 -8.51 14.03
C ILE A 26 -8.10 -7.65 14.09
N ASN A 27 -9.23 -8.25 13.71
CA ASN A 27 -10.52 -7.57 13.67
C ASN A 27 -10.85 -6.85 15.00
N GLY A 28 -11.21 -5.57 14.92
CA GLY A 28 -11.58 -4.72 16.06
C GLY A 28 -10.41 -4.24 16.93
N ILE A 29 -9.16 -4.52 16.54
CA ILE A 29 -7.97 -4.07 17.27
C ILE A 29 -7.39 -2.80 16.65
N ALA A 30 -7.07 -1.85 17.53
CA ALA A 30 -6.33 -0.64 17.16
C ALA A 30 -4.83 -0.83 17.42
N LEU A 31 -4.04 -0.78 16.34
CA LEU A 31 -2.60 -0.76 16.36
C LEU A 31 -2.10 0.64 15.96
N LYS A 32 -1.25 1.24 16.80
CA LYS A 32 -0.80 2.63 16.63
C LYS A 32 0.71 2.77 16.79
N GLY A 33 1.37 3.32 15.78
CA GLY A 33 2.79 3.66 15.76
C GLY A 33 3.06 5.09 16.21
N GLY A 34 4.33 5.49 16.19
CA GLY A 34 4.73 6.87 16.49
C GLY A 34 4.96 7.16 17.98
N TYR A 35 5.25 6.15 18.80
CA TYR A 35 5.50 6.32 20.24
C TYR A 35 7.00 6.31 20.58
N ALA A 36 7.39 7.16 21.51
CA ALA A 36 8.76 7.30 22.03
C ALA A 36 9.35 5.97 22.51
N GLY A 37 8.52 5.16 23.18
CA GLY A 37 8.88 3.79 23.54
C GLY A 37 9.80 3.70 24.76
N PHE A 38 10.28 2.48 25.02
CA PHE A 38 11.03 2.16 26.23
C PHE A 38 12.38 2.91 26.28
N GLY A 39 12.68 3.51 27.43
CA GLY A 39 13.92 4.27 27.67
C GLY A 39 13.77 5.78 27.55
N GLU A 40 12.67 6.27 26.99
CA GLU A 40 12.38 7.71 26.88
C GLU A 40 11.76 8.26 28.18
N PRO A 41 11.91 9.57 28.48
CA PRO A 41 11.33 10.19 29.69
C PRO A 41 9.81 10.05 29.80
N ASP A 42 9.11 10.09 28.66
CA ASP A 42 7.71 9.70 28.53
C ASP A 42 7.56 8.69 27.39
N PRO A 43 7.55 7.38 27.69
CA PRO A 43 7.39 6.33 26.67
C PRO A 43 6.08 6.44 25.87
N ASN A 44 5.07 7.11 26.42
CA ASN A 44 3.75 7.28 25.78
C ASN A 44 3.66 8.57 24.96
N ALA A 45 4.69 9.41 24.94
CA ALA A 45 4.73 10.57 24.06
C ALA A 45 4.60 10.09 22.60
N ARG A 46 3.61 10.66 21.89
CA ARG A 46 3.30 10.28 20.51
C ARG A 46 3.61 11.42 19.54
N GLY A 47 4.36 11.09 18.50
CA GLY A 47 4.68 11.95 17.38
C GLY A 47 5.15 11.10 16.20
N ILE A 48 4.27 10.85 15.23
CA ILE A 48 4.50 9.90 14.13
C ILE A 48 5.77 10.19 13.31
N ASN A 49 6.14 11.47 13.16
CA ASN A 49 7.35 11.88 12.45
C ASN A 49 8.59 11.91 13.35
N LEU A 50 8.42 11.98 14.67
CA LEU A 50 9.52 12.06 15.63
C LEU A 50 9.95 10.67 16.11
N TYR A 51 9.00 9.77 16.25
CA TYR A 51 9.19 8.42 16.79
C TYR A 51 8.76 7.36 15.78
N GLU A 52 9.30 7.46 14.57
CA GLU A 52 8.93 6.60 13.43
C GLU A 52 8.92 5.11 13.83
N THR A 53 7.82 4.43 13.53
CA THR A 53 7.68 2.99 13.68
C THR A 53 7.59 2.39 12.29
N VAL A 54 8.64 1.67 11.89
CA VAL A 54 8.77 1.04 10.58
C VAL A 54 8.45 -0.43 10.69
N LEU A 55 7.49 -0.90 9.91
CA LEU A 55 7.24 -2.31 9.64
C LEU A 55 7.88 -2.61 8.27
N SER A 56 8.91 -3.46 8.28
CA SER A 56 9.77 -3.71 7.13
C SER A 56 9.66 -5.16 6.68
N GLY A 57 9.48 -5.39 5.39
CA GLY A 57 9.61 -6.71 4.78
C GLY A 57 11.06 -7.11 4.50
N ASP A 58 12.03 -6.22 4.73
CA ASP A 58 13.47 -6.49 4.61
C ASP A 58 13.94 -7.47 5.69
N LEU A 59 13.98 -8.75 5.35
CA LEU A 59 14.25 -9.83 6.30
C LEU A 59 15.74 -9.97 6.62
N GLU A 60 16.63 -9.63 5.68
CA GLU A 60 18.08 -9.71 5.86
C GLU A 60 18.73 -8.35 6.24
N GLY A 61 17.98 -7.27 6.17
CA GLY A 61 18.44 -5.92 6.51
C GLY A 61 19.39 -5.32 5.46
N ASP A 62 19.36 -5.81 4.22
CA ASP A 62 20.32 -5.48 3.17
C ASP A 62 19.81 -4.48 2.12
N ASP A 63 18.57 -3.99 2.27
CA ASP A 63 17.94 -3.02 1.35
C ASP A 63 18.20 -1.54 1.67
N ILE A 64 18.94 -1.27 2.74
CA ILE A 64 19.11 0.03 3.43
C ILE A 64 19.63 1.23 2.62
N SER A 65 20.01 1.08 1.35
CA SER A 65 20.47 2.25 0.53
C SER A 65 19.83 2.35 -0.85
N ASP A 66 19.66 1.25 -1.56
CA ASP A 66 19.19 1.29 -2.95
C ASP A 66 17.87 0.53 -3.17
N PHE A 67 17.36 -0.18 -2.16
CA PHE A 67 16.26 -1.15 -2.33
C PHE A 67 16.48 -1.99 -3.60
N GLY A 68 17.71 -2.48 -3.75
CA GLY A 68 18.16 -3.14 -4.97
C GLY A 68 17.97 -4.66 -4.93
N ASN A 69 17.76 -5.22 -3.73
CA ASN A 69 17.65 -6.65 -3.51
C ASN A 69 16.38 -6.96 -2.69
N TYR A 70 15.30 -7.29 -3.39
CA TYR A 70 14.06 -7.72 -2.72
C TYR A 70 13.94 -9.24 -2.60
N GLY A 71 14.97 -10.03 -2.92
CA GLY A 71 14.85 -11.46 -3.20
C GLY A 71 14.28 -12.29 -2.05
N GLU A 72 14.61 -11.88 -0.84
CA GLU A 72 14.35 -12.45 0.48
C GLU A 72 13.20 -11.76 1.21
N ASN A 73 12.73 -10.61 0.71
CA ASN A 73 11.72 -9.80 1.39
C ASN A 73 10.35 -10.46 1.55
N SER A 74 9.67 -10.21 2.67
CA SER A 74 8.29 -10.66 2.92
C SER A 74 7.39 -10.40 1.72
N TYR A 75 6.53 -11.36 1.37
CA TYR A 75 5.56 -11.15 0.30
C TYR A 75 4.61 -10.00 0.63
N HIS A 76 4.12 -9.98 1.86
CA HIS A 76 3.25 -8.94 2.39
C HIS A 76 3.78 -8.48 3.74
N VAL A 77 4.03 -7.18 3.89
CA VAL A 77 4.39 -6.64 5.21
C VAL A 77 3.17 -6.74 6.14
N ILE A 78 1.99 -6.38 5.63
CA ILE A 78 0.71 -6.42 6.33
C ILE A 78 -0.31 -7.28 5.57
N THR A 79 -1.08 -8.08 6.27
CA THR A 79 -2.29 -8.73 5.74
C THR A 79 -3.50 -8.38 6.58
N SER A 80 -4.66 -8.35 5.93
CA SER A 80 -5.94 -8.10 6.59
C SER A 80 -7.04 -8.89 5.91
N SER A 81 -7.87 -9.56 6.71
CA SER A 81 -9.03 -10.33 6.27
C SER A 81 -10.10 -10.28 7.34
N ASP A 82 -11.38 -10.20 6.95
CA ASP A 82 -12.53 -10.08 7.85
C ASP A 82 -12.42 -8.92 8.88
N ALA A 83 -11.59 -7.92 8.57
CA ALA A 83 -11.37 -6.78 9.44
C ALA A 83 -12.49 -5.75 9.23
N ASN A 84 -13.13 -5.30 10.30
CA ASN A 84 -14.10 -4.22 10.20
C ASN A 84 -13.44 -2.83 10.35
N ALA A 85 -14.24 -1.78 10.20
CA ALA A 85 -13.80 -0.39 10.37
C ALA A 85 -13.26 -0.03 11.78
N ASP A 86 -13.57 -0.83 12.81
CA ASP A 86 -13.00 -0.66 14.17
C ASP A 86 -11.55 -1.19 14.25
N THR A 87 -11.09 -1.92 13.24
CA THR A 87 -9.69 -2.31 13.08
C THR A 87 -8.90 -1.09 12.62
N VAL A 88 -8.11 -0.52 13.52
CA VAL A 88 -7.38 0.74 13.25
C VAL A 88 -5.90 0.46 13.09
N PHE A 89 -5.32 0.97 12.02
CA PHE A 89 -3.88 0.93 11.75
C PHE A 89 -3.37 2.35 11.50
N ASP A 90 -2.65 2.92 12.47
CA ASP A 90 -2.36 4.36 12.52
C ASP A 90 -0.89 4.69 12.79
N GLY A 91 -0.25 5.46 11.92
CA GLY A 91 1.06 6.07 12.19
C GLY A 91 2.26 5.15 11.99
N PHE A 92 2.24 4.31 10.96
CA PHE A 92 3.34 3.40 10.60
C PHE A 92 3.97 3.76 9.26
N THR A 93 5.25 3.43 9.11
CA THR A 93 5.90 3.29 7.80
C THR A 93 5.89 1.80 7.42
N ILE A 94 5.45 1.47 6.22
CA ILE A 94 5.36 0.12 5.65
C ILE A 94 6.27 0.08 4.43
N THR A 95 7.29 -0.77 4.45
CA THR A 95 8.32 -0.78 3.41
C THR A 95 8.84 -2.18 3.10
N ALA A 96 9.50 -2.31 1.95
CA ALA A 96 10.25 -3.50 1.57
C ALA A 96 9.40 -4.78 1.47
N GLY A 97 8.10 -4.67 1.18
CA GLY A 97 7.32 -5.84 0.77
C GLY A 97 7.59 -6.21 -0.69
N ASN A 98 7.64 -7.50 -1.02
CA ASN A 98 7.89 -7.99 -2.37
C ASN A 98 6.95 -9.13 -2.76
N ALA A 99 5.74 -8.78 -3.19
CA ALA A 99 4.74 -9.74 -3.63
C ALA A 99 5.02 -10.25 -5.06
N ASN A 100 6.03 -11.13 -5.18
CA ASN A 100 6.51 -11.67 -6.46
C ASN A 100 6.37 -13.20 -6.60
N ALA A 101 5.56 -13.84 -5.76
CA ALA A 101 5.32 -15.27 -5.88
C ALA A 101 4.56 -15.61 -7.17
N SER A 102 4.55 -16.89 -7.53
CA SER A 102 3.69 -17.43 -8.59
C SER A 102 2.25 -17.65 -8.14
N THR A 103 2.01 -17.74 -6.82
CA THR A 103 0.67 -17.95 -6.25
C THR A 103 -0.17 -16.68 -6.36
N PRO A 104 -1.49 -16.79 -6.60
CA PRO A 104 -2.36 -15.62 -6.76
C PRO A 104 -2.40 -14.68 -5.55
N GLN A 105 -2.25 -15.20 -4.34
CA GLN A 105 -2.26 -14.43 -3.09
C GLN A 105 -0.96 -13.62 -2.96
N ASN A 106 0.20 -14.27 -3.13
CA ASN A 106 1.51 -13.67 -2.82
C ASN A 106 2.14 -12.92 -4.01
N ARG A 107 1.35 -12.55 -5.02
CA ARG A 107 1.80 -11.79 -6.20
C ARG A 107 1.33 -10.33 -6.26
N SER A 108 0.59 -9.90 -5.24
CA SER A 108 -0.03 -8.58 -5.09
C SER A 108 0.14 -8.05 -3.66
N GLY A 109 -0.01 -6.75 -3.40
CA GLY A 109 -0.08 -6.25 -2.02
C GLY A 109 1.22 -6.37 -1.24
N GLY A 110 2.33 -5.84 -1.78
CA GLY A 110 3.65 -5.90 -1.11
C GLY A 110 3.63 -5.26 0.28
N GLY A 111 3.13 -4.02 0.37
CA GLY A 111 2.98 -3.32 1.64
C GLY A 111 1.80 -3.87 2.45
N MET A 112 0.60 -3.84 1.87
CA MET A 112 -0.62 -4.35 2.54
C MET A 112 -1.52 -5.11 1.56
N PHE A 113 -1.99 -6.28 2.01
CA PHE A 113 -2.93 -7.12 1.29
C PHE A 113 -4.24 -7.25 2.08
N ASN A 114 -5.27 -6.52 1.65
CA ASN A 114 -6.62 -6.59 2.20
C ASN A 114 -7.46 -7.52 1.30
N PHE A 115 -7.97 -8.60 1.87
CA PHE A 115 -8.65 -9.66 1.13
C PHE A 115 -9.76 -10.30 1.96
N ILE A 116 -10.90 -10.57 1.31
CA ILE A 116 -12.12 -11.12 1.90
C ILE A 116 -12.69 -10.18 2.97
N ASP A 117 -13.67 -9.35 2.55
CA ASP A 117 -14.51 -8.53 3.44
C ASP A 117 -13.68 -7.74 4.47
N SER A 118 -12.64 -7.04 4.01
CA SER A 118 -11.63 -6.40 4.85
C SER A 118 -11.63 -4.88 4.71
N ASP A 119 -12.16 -4.22 5.74
CA ASP A 119 -12.46 -2.79 5.80
C ASP A 119 -11.68 -2.05 6.91
N PRO A 120 -10.35 -2.24 7.08
CA PRO A 120 -9.62 -1.56 8.15
C PRO A 120 -9.59 -0.03 7.95
N THR A 121 -9.52 0.70 9.06
CA THR A 121 -9.22 2.13 9.06
C THR A 121 -7.70 2.34 9.10
N VAL A 122 -7.12 2.74 7.97
CA VAL A 122 -5.70 3.02 7.79
C VAL A 122 -5.47 4.53 7.79
N SER A 123 -4.65 5.04 8.71
CA SER A 123 -4.45 6.49 8.84
C SER A 123 -3.01 6.89 9.15
N ASN A 124 -2.59 8.05 8.63
CA ASN A 124 -1.27 8.63 8.91
C ASN A 124 -0.09 7.67 8.62
N CYS A 125 -0.25 6.79 7.63
CA CYS A 125 0.75 5.78 7.29
C CYS A 125 1.54 6.16 6.04
N THR A 126 2.77 5.66 5.94
CA THR A 126 3.60 5.78 4.74
C THR A 126 3.87 4.40 4.15
N PHE A 127 3.35 4.11 2.96
CA PHE A 127 3.70 2.94 2.17
C PHE A 127 4.79 3.32 1.18
N ARG A 128 6.01 2.82 1.35
CA ARG A 128 7.12 3.18 0.47
C ARG A 128 7.97 2.00 0.04
N ASN A 129 8.53 2.08 -1.17
CA ASN A 129 9.47 1.08 -1.68
C ASN A 129 8.94 -0.35 -1.48
N ASN A 130 7.65 -0.55 -1.77
CA ASN A 130 7.07 -1.89 -1.86
C ASN A 130 6.99 -2.28 -3.33
N THR A 131 7.13 -3.57 -3.59
CA THR A 131 7.15 -4.11 -4.94
C THR A 131 6.31 -5.38 -5.09
N GLY A 132 6.17 -5.84 -6.33
CA GLY A 132 5.51 -7.09 -6.67
C GLY A 132 5.33 -7.24 -8.18
N ILE A 133 4.49 -8.19 -8.60
CA ILE A 133 4.32 -8.48 -10.02
C ILE A 133 2.92 -8.18 -10.57
N TYR A 134 1.86 -8.25 -9.77
CA TYR A 134 0.48 -8.14 -10.29
C TYR A 134 -0.21 -6.81 -9.98
N GLY A 135 -0.62 -6.57 -8.73
CA GLY A 135 -1.41 -5.40 -8.34
C GLY A 135 -1.04 -4.83 -6.97
N GLY A 136 -1.12 -3.51 -6.80
CA GLY A 136 -1.17 -2.87 -5.49
C GLY A 136 0.11 -3.01 -4.68
N ALA A 137 1.26 -2.59 -5.22
CA ALA A 137 2.53 -2.78 -4.51
C ALA A 137 2.52 -2.11 -3.12
N GLY A 138 1.96 -0.91 -3.00
CA GLY A 138 1.70 -0.29 -1.70
C GLY A 138 0.55 -0.96 -0.94
N MET A 139 -0.64 -1.03 -1.55
CA MET A 139 -1.82 -1.67 -0.98
C MET A 139 -2.70 -2.30 -2.06
N PHE A 140 -3.20 -3.49 -1.79
CA PHE A 140 -4.09 -4.24 -2.66
C PHE A 140 -5.39 -4.56 -1.91
N ASN A 141 -6.53 -4.15 -2.49
CA ASN A 141 -7.87 -4.35 -1.95
C ASN A 141 -8.68 -5.21 -2.91
N ASP A 142 -9.08 -6.40 -2.48
CA ASP A 142 -9.80 -7.37 -3.32
C ASP A 142 -10.90 -8.09 -2.56
N ASP A 143 -11.86 -8.63 -3.31
CA ASP A 143 -12.97 -9.43 -2.80
C ASP A 143 -13.78 -8.70 -1.71
N TYR A 144 -14.46 -7.61 -2.13
CA TYR A 144 -15.32 -6.77 -1.30
C TYR A 144 -14.60 -6.12 -0.10
N SER A 145 -13.35 -5.68 -0.30
CA SER A 145 -12.56 -5.02 0.74
C SER A 145 -12.57 -3.50 0.58
N ASP A 146 -13.18 -2.78 1.51
CA ASP A 146 -13.47 -1.35 1.44
C ASP A 146 -12.73 -0.55 2.53
N PRO A 147 -11.38 -0.58 2.63
CA PRO A 147 -10.67 0.15 3.67
C PRO A 147 -10.90 1.66 3.59
N THR A 148 -10.87 2.31 4.75
CA THR A 148 -10.78 3.76 4.85
C THR A 148 -9.32 4.17 4.97
N VAL A 149 -8.80 4.88 3.98
CA VAL A 149 -7.40 5.33 3.90
C VAL A 149 -7.35 6.84 4.03
N SER A 150 -6.71 7.37 5.08
CA SER A 150 -6.69 8.81 5.35
C SER A 150 -5.31 9.34 5.74
N ASN A 151 -4.93 10.49 5.17
CA ASN A 151 -3.65 11.14 5.46
C ASN A 151 -2.44 10.22 5.26
N CYS A 152 -2.51 9.34 4.27
CA CYS A 152 -1.45 8.38 3.98
C CYS A 152 -0.57 8.87 2.82
N THR A 153 0.66 8.38 2.77
CA THR A 153 1.57 8.59 1.65
C THR A 153 1.93 7.25 1.00
N PHE A 154 1.72 7.13 -0.30
CA PHE A 154 2.19 6.02 -1.12
C PHE A 154 3.31 6.55 -2.01
N SER A 155 4.55 6.18 -1.72
CA SER A 155 5.72 6.72 -2.42
C SER A 155 6.65 5.66 -2.98
N ASN A 156 7.04 5.78 -4.25
CA ASN A 156 8.00 4.89 -4.89
C ASN A 156 7.63 3.40 -4.77
N ASN A 157 6.34 3.08 -4.72
CA ASN A 157 5.89 1.70 -4.83
C ASN A 157 5.88 1.35 -6.32
N SER A 158 6.43 0.19 -6.66
CA SER A 158 6.64 -0.19 -8.06
C SER A 158 6.08 -1.57 -8.34
N GLN A 159 5.54 -1.79 -9.53
CA GLN A 159 5.07 -3.11 -9.90
C GLN A 159 5.22 -3.38 -11.39
N VAL A 160 5.22 -4.66 -11.76
CA VAL A 160 5.20 -4.99 -13.19
C VAL A 160 3.85 -4.58 -13.78
N ASN A 161 2.72 -5.07 -13.28
CA ASN A 161 1.46 -4.89 -14.00
C ASN A 161 0.66 -3.64 -13.59
N TYR A 162 -0.03 -3.60 -12.45
CA TYR A 162 -1.10 -2.61 -12.21
C TYR A 162 -1.02 -1.93 -10.85
N GLY A 163 -1.47 -0.68 -10.72
CA GLY A 163 -1.72 -0.08 -9.40
C GLY A 163 -0.49 0.01 -8.51
N GLY A 164 0.53 0.80 -8.88
CA GLY A 164 1.79 0.86 -8.14
C GLY A 164 1.58 1.29 -6.68
N GLY A 165 0.80 2.35 -6.44
CA GLY A 165 0.37 2.73 -5.11
C GLY A 165 -0.74 1.83 -4.56
N ILE A 166 -1.96 1.97 -5.10
CA ILE A 166 -3.13 1.19 -4.70
C ILE A 166 -3.73 0.45 -5.90
N TRP A 167 -4.17 -0.78 -5.66
CA TRP A 167 -5.06 -1.52 -6.55
C TRP A 167 -6.37 -1.84 -5.83
N ASN A 168 -7.49 -1.58 -6.51
CA ASN A 168 -8.84 -1.89 -6.04
C ASN A 168 -9.52 -2.79 -7.08
N GLY A 169 -9.97 -3.97 -6.67
CA GLY A 169 -10.63 -4.91 -7.56
C GLY A 169 -11.74 -5.72 -6.92
N LEU A 170 -12.52 -6.40 -7.76
CA LEU A 170 -13.64 -7.26 -7.37
C LEU A 170 -14.57 -6.56 -6.37
N TYR A 171 -15.22 -5.49 -6.83
CA TYR A 171 -16.20 -4.72 -6.05
C TYR A 171 -15.64 -3.96 -4.83
N SER A 172 -14.32 -3.88 -4.68
CA SER A 172 -13.65 -3.13 -3.61
C SER A 172 -13.67 -1.62 -3.88
N SER A 173 -14.38 -0.86 -3.05
CA SER A 173 -14.71 0.55 -3.21
C SER A 173 -14.24 1.39 -2.01
N PRO A 174 -12.91 1.45 -1.75
CA PRO A 174 -12.36 2.15 -0.59
C PRO A 174 -12.63 3.65 -0.60
N LEU A 175 -12.55 4.24 0.59
CA LEU A 175 -12.55 5.68 0.81
C LEU A 175 -11.12 6.18 1.00
N ILE A 176 -10.61 6.98 0.07
CA ILE A 176 -9.27 7.58 0.14
C ILE A 176 -9.39 9.09 0.30
N ILE A 177 -8.89 9.63 1.41
CA ILE A 177 -9.00 11.06 1.75
C ILE A 177 -7.62 11.63 2.12
N GLY A 178 -7.31 12.83 1.64
CA GLY A 178 -6.16 13.61 2.11
C GLY A 178 -4.81 12.90 1.91
N SER A 179 -4.72 11.99 0.95
CA SER A 179 -3.57 11.11 0.76
C SER A 179 -2.74 11.52 -0.46
N THR A 180 -1.45 11.19 -0.42
CA THR A 180 -0.48 11.52 -1.47
C THR A 180 0.06 10.26 -2.14
N PHE A 181 0.05 10.25 -3.46
CA PHE A 181 0.63 9.21 -4.32
C PHE A 181 1.77 9.85 -5.11
N ILE A 182 3.01 9.49 -4.81
CA ILE A 182 4.18 10.11 -5.43
C ILE A 182 5.19 9.10 -5.97
N GLY A 183 5.63 9.27 -7.21
CA GLY A 183 6.69 8.44 -7.79
C GLY A 183 6.35 6.95 -7.89
N ASN A 184 5.07 6.56 -7.77
CA ASN A 184 4.68 5.16 -7.93
C ASN A 184 4.72 4.80 -9.42
N SER A 185 5.20 3.60 -9.75
CA SER A 185 5.49 3.24 -11.13
C SER A 185 5.01 1.83 -11.48
N VAL A 186 4.46 1.69 -12.69
CA VAL A 186 4.07 0.39 -13.24
C VAL A 186 4.40 0.25 -14.72
N VAL A 187 4.57 -0.99 -15.18
CA VAL A 187 4.68 -1.25 -16.62
C VAL A 187 3.31 -1.14 -17.28
N SER A 188 2.21 -1.62 -16.70
CA SER A 188 0.89 -1.53 -17.34
C SER A 188 0.13 -0.24 -17.00
N HIS A 189 -0.87 -0.27 -16.11
CA HIS A 189 -1.85 0.83 -15.91
C HIS A 189 -1.90 1.32 -14.46
N GLY A 190 -2.16 2.61 -14.26
CA GLY A 190 -2.46 3.16 -12.93
C GLY A 190 -1.24 3.21 -12.01
N GLY A 191 -0.24 4.03 -12.32
CA GLY A 191 0.97 4.14 -11.49
C GLY A 191 0.64 4.48 -10.03
N GLY A 192 -0.20 5.49 -9.80
CA GLY A 192 -0.68 5.84 -8.46
C GLY A 192 -1.81 4.92 -7.97
N MET A 193 -2.88 4.78 -8.78
CA MET A 193 -4.05 3.97 -8.41
C MET A 193 -4.65 3.25 -9.63
N PHE A 194 -5.10 2.02 -9.45
CA PHE A 194 -5.87 1.27 -10.44
C PHE A 194 -7.18 0.75 -9.85
N ASN A 195 -8.30 1.14 -10.45
CA ASN A 195 -9.65 0.66 -10.10
C ASN A 195 -10.16 -0.29 -11.18
N HIS A 196 -10.59 -1.48 -10.79
CA HIS A 196 -10.93 -2.56 -11.70
C HIS A 196 -12.15 -3.36 -11.23
N ARG A 197 -12.93 -3.94 -12.16
CA ARG A 197 -14.05 -4.87 -11.86
C ARG A 197 -15.06 -4.29 -10.88
N TYR A 198 -15.83 -3.31 -11.33
CA TYR A 198 -16.93 -2.70 -10.55
C TYR A 198 -16.49 -2.06 -9.23
N SER A 199 -15.23 -1.63 -9.15
CA SER A 199 -14.66 -0.95 -7.98
C SER A 199 -14.91 0.56 -8.08
N GLU A 200 -15.66 1.13 -7.16
CA GLU A 200 -16.15 2.53 -7.15
C GLU A 200 -15.48 3.37 -6.05
N ALA A 201 -14.14 3.39 -6.03
CA ALA A 201 -13.38 4.11 -5.02
C ALA A 201 -13.79 5.60 -4.91
N LYS A 202 -13.83 6.12 -3.69
CA LYS A 202 -14.07 7.55 -3.41
C LYS A 202 -12.75 8.22 -3.07
N VAL A 203 -12.27 9.09 -3.95
CA VAL A 203 -10.96 9.75 -3.84
C VAL A 203 -11.16 11.24 -3.65
N MET A 204 -10.81 11.75 -2.48
CA MET A 204 -11.07 13.14 -2.10
C MET A 204 -9.83 13.82 -1.55
N ASP A 205 -9.59 15.06 -1.96
CA ASP A 205 -8.52 15.91 -1.42
C ASP A 205 -7.11 15.25 -1.53
N CYS A 206 -6.90 14.46 -2.57
CA CYS A 206 -5.67 13.69 -2.78
C CYS A 206 -4.72 14.33 -3.80
N ILE A 207 -3.45 13.96 -3.71
CA ILE A 207 -2.41 14.39 -4.65
C ILE A 207 -1.84 13.16 -5.36
N PHE A 208 -1.82 13.19 -6.69
CA PHE A 208 -1.12 12.24 -7.54
C PHE A 208 -0.02 13.01 -8.27
N SER A 209 1.23 12.81 -7.85
CA SER A 209 2.40 13.48 -8.43
C SER A 209 3.43 12.50 -8.96
N ASP A 210 3.96 12.74 -10.16
CA ASP A 210 5.12 12.00 -10.70
C ASP A 210 4.93 10.47 -10.75
N ASN A 211 3.68 9.99 -10.80
CA ASN A 211 3.40 8.58 -10.97
C ASN A 211 3.48 8.20 -12.46
N SER A 212 3.91 6.97 -12.75
CA SER A 212 4.13 6.52 -14.13
C SER A 212 3.46 5.18 -14.45
N GLY A 213 2.83 5.11 -15.62
CA GLY A 213 2.28 3.88 -16.21
C GLY A 213 2.78 3.72 -17.63
N THR A 214 3.60 2.71 -17.91
CA THR A 214 4.34 2.67 -19.18
C THR A 214 3.40 2.42 -20.36
N TRP A 215 2.71 1.28 -20.40
CA TRP A 215 1.94 0.82 -21.56
C TRP A 215 0.45 1.18 -21.47
N GLY A 216 -0.08 1.26 -20.25
CA GLY A 216 -1.45 1.55 -19.95
C GLY A 216 -1.64 2.99 -19.50
N GLY A 217 -2.71 3.64 -19.95
CA GLY A 217 -2.97 5.03 -19.57
C GLY A 217 -3.07 5.27 -18.06
N GLY A 218 -3.04 6.55 -17.69
CA GLY A 218 -3.34 6.96 -16.33
C GLY A 218 -2.17 6.74 -15.40
N GLY A 219 -1.02 7.36 -15.69
CA GLY A 219 0.14 7.35 -14.80
C GLY A 219 -0.23 7.69 -13.36
N GLY A 220 -1.15 8.65 -13.15
CA GLY A 220 -1.76 8.90 -11.85
C GLY A 220 -2.83 7.87 -11.47
N MET A 221 -3.90 7.76 -12.26
CA MET A 221 -5.02 6.85 -11.98
C MET A 221 -5.56 6.20 -13.24
N CYS A 222 -5.88 4.91 -13.19
CA CYS A 222 -6.60 4.22 -14.26
C CYS A 222 -7.84 3.49 -13.74
N ASN A 223 -8.93 3.59 -14.49
CA ASN A 223 -10.24 3.01 -14.18
C ASN A 223 -10.66 2.10 -15.34
N TRP A 224 -10.95 0.84 -15.04
CA TRP A 224 -11.27 -0.17 -16.04
C TRP A 224 -12.32 -1.18 -15.55
N ASP A 225 -13.07 -1.78 -16.48
CA ASP A 225 -13.98 -2.91 -16.26
C ASP A 225 -15.12 -2.50 -15.33
N TYR A 226 -15.91 -1.53 -15.82
CA TYR A 226 -17.08 -0.96 -15.13
C TYR A 226 -16.77 -0.28 -13.80
N SER A 227 -15.54 0.17 -13.60
CA SER A 227 -15.13 0.97 -12.43
C SER A 227 -15.40 2.46 -12.65
N MET A 228 -16.19 3.05 -11.74
CA MET A 228 -16.63 4.44 -11.79
C MET A 228 -16.27 5.18 -10.48
N PRO A 229 -14.99 5.48 -10.21
CA PRO A 229 -14.63 6.16 -8.97
C PRO A 229 -15.13 7.61 -8.95
N THR A 230 -15.45 8.09 -7.76
CA THR A 230 -15.70 9.52 -7.53
C THR A 230 -14.39 10.20 -7.17
N VAL A 231 -13.96 11.17 -7.98
CA VAL A 231 -12.71 11.92 -7.74
C VAL A 231 -13.03 13.39 -7.55
N ALA A 232 -12.80 13.91 -6.35
CA ALA A 232 -13.11 15.30 -5.98
C ALA A 232 -11.91 15.98 -5.33
N ASN A 233 -11.69 17.26 -5.67
CA ASN A 233 -10.62 18.09 -5.10
C ASN A 233 -9.21 17.47 -5.19
N CYS A 234 -8.96 16.64 -6.20
CA CYS A 234 -7.67 15.97 -6.37
C CYS A 234 -6.77 16.73 -7.34
N THR A 235 -5.45 16.67 -7.09
CA THR A 235 -4.43 17.23 -7.98
C THR A 235 -3.69 16.11 -8.70
N PHE A 236 -3.63 16.17 -10.03
CA PHE A 236 -2.80 15.28 -10.86
C PHE A 236 -1.70 16.12 -11.53
N SER A 237 -0.44 15.92 -11.13
CA SER A 237 0.70 16.72 -11.61
C SER A 237 1.90 15.83 -11.95
N GLY A 238 2.67 16.14 -12.99
CA GLY A 238 3.89 15.38 -13.33
C GLY A 238 3.70 13.90 -13.69
N ASN A 239 2.48 13.37 -13.68
CA ASN A 239 2.21 11.96 -13.97
C ASN A 239 2.43 11.66 -15.47
N THR A 240 3.03 10.51 -15.77
CA THR A 240 3.44 10.14 -17.13
C THR A 240 2.86 8.80 -17.57
N ALA A 241 2.53 8.69 -18.86
CA ALA A 241 2.26 7.41 -19.51
C ALA A 241 2.67 7.47 -20.97
N ILE A 242 3.13 6.35 -21.56
CA ILE A 242 3.65 6.37 -22.95
C ILE A 242 2.51 6.40 -23.96
N GLN A 243 1.45 5.62 -23.75
CA GLN A 243 0.42 5.42 -24.79
C GLN A 243 -0.83 6.29 -24.63
N ARG A 244 -1.17 6.73 -23.42
CA ARG A 244 -2.43 7.42 -23.11
C ARG A 244 -2.22 8.47 -22.01
N GLY A 245 -3.27 9.24 -21.67
CA GLY A 245 -3.16 10.41 -20.77
C GLY A 245 -2.43 10.12 -19.45
N GLY A 246 -1.48 10.99 -19.07
CA GLY A 246 -0.62 10.79 -17.89
C GLY A 246 -1.34 10.97 -16.55
N GLY A 247 -2.35 11.85 -16.47
CA GLY A 247 -3.09 12.11 -15.22
C GLY A 247 -4.05 10.98 -14.85
N MET A 248 -5.17 10.89 -15.56
CA MET A 248 -6.21 9.88 -15.34
C MET A 248 -6.62 9.26 -16.66
N TYR A 249 -6.94 7.97 -16.65
CA TYR A 249 -7.42 7.24 -17.81
C TYR A 249 -8.59 6.31 -17.49
N ASN A 250 -9.69 6.46 -18.23
CA ASN A 250 -10.91 5.65 -18.10
C ASN A 250 -11.07 4.74 -19.34
N LEU A 251 -11.29 3.44 -19.13
CA LEU A 251 -11.42 2.42 -20.18
C LEU A 251 -12.63 1.50 -19.92
N ASP A 252 -13.41 1.27 -20.97
CA ASP A 252 -14.65 0.48 -21.02
C ASP A 252 -15.79 0.96 -20.11
N TYR A 253 -16.92 1.34 -20.75
CA TYR A 253 -18.16 1.87 -20.14
C TYR A 253 -17.96 2.58 -18.79
N SER A 254 -17.12 3.61 -18.79
CA SER A 254 -17.03 4.61 -17.71
C SER A 254 -18.09 5.69 -17.88
#